data_AF-A0A0D9W1Z3-F1
#
_entry.id   AF-A0A0D9W1Z3-F1
#
_cell.length_a   1.000
_cell.length_b   1.000
_cell.length_c   1.000
_cell.angle_alpha   90.00
_cell.angle_beta   90.00
_cell.angle_gamma   90.00
#
_symmetry.space_group_name_H-M   'P 1'
#
loop_
_entity.id
_entity.type
_entity.pdbx_description
1 polymer ?
#
loop_
_entity_poly.entity_id
_entity_poly.type
_entity_poly.pdbx_seq_one_letter_code
_entity_poly.pdbx_strand_id
1 'polypeptide(L)'
;MLAARRLSAAAATPSPSSSSPLLRRLSSQPQPAAEAAAEGGASTGEWVRRAGALSLLGLTGAVAASAVSDLSVFLSCSSQAIEKASQNQQIVDAIGTPIVRGPWYSASIAVNHARHSVSCTFPVSAPQGNGLLKFKAVRLGDDSWFSFMQRSDWEILLMDAILDVPTDDGKHRTIRVTIPDNTAPPPIDCKACKSQPTPTPPSPSSPSPAQKK
;
A
#
# COMPACT_ATOMS: atom_id res chain seq x y z
N MET A 1 10.42 37.49 -8.85
CA MET A 1 10.44 37.88 -7.43
C MET A 1 11.37 36.92 -6.69
N LEU A 2 12.48 37.42 -6.16
CA LEU A 2 13.51 36.65 -5.45
C LEU A 2 13.55 37.10 -3.98
N ALA A 3 13.90 36.16 -3.11
CA ALA A 3 13.78 36.16 -1.66
C ALA A 3 14.60 37.23 -0.89
N ALA A 4 14.18 37.51 0.35
CA ALA A 4 15.00 37.40 1.57
C ALA A 4 14.24 37.97 2.78
N ARG A 5 14.08 37.21 3.87
CA ARG A 5 13.67 37.76 5.16
C ARG A 5 14.70 37.37 6.21
N ARG A 6 15.43 38.39 6.69
CA ARG A 6 16.44 38.33 7.74
C ARG A 6 15.76 38.23 9.11
N LEU A 7 16.33 37.42 10.00
CA LEU A 7 16.07 37.46 11.44
C LEU A 7 17.00 38.49 12.09
N SER A 8 16.46 39.33 12.98
CA SER A 8 17.21 40.17 13.90
C SER A 8 16.91 39.75 15.33
N ALA A 9 17.97 39.70 16.14
CA ALA A 9 17.99 39.39 17.57
C ALA A 9 18.05 40.67 18.42
N ALA A 10 17.56 40.60 19.66
CA ALA A 10 17.94 41.40 20.84
C ALA A 10 17.29 40.72 22.08
N ALA A 11 18.00 40.03 22.98
CA ALA A 11 18.92 40.47 24.04
C ALA A 11 18.23 41.22 25.21
N ALA A 12 18.16 40.60 26.40
CA ALA A 12 18.40 41.20 27.74
C ALA A 12 18.13 40.21 28.91
N THR A 13 19.16 39.98 29.74
CA THR A 13 19.14 39.51 31.16
C THR A 13 19.21 40.74 32.10
N PRO A 14 18.84 40.74 33.42
CA PRO A 14 19.45 39.94 34.51
C PRO A 14 18.55 39.55 35.74
N SER A 15 19.12 38.78 36.68
CA SER A 15 18.62 38.23 37.98
C SER A 15 18.49 39.27 39.14
N PRO A 16 18.42 38.96 40.47
CA PRO A 16 17.71 37.94 41.31
C PRO A 16 16.97 38.58 42.54
N SER A 17 16.36 37.76 43.43
CA SER A 17 16.39 37.87 44.92
C SER A 17 15.05 37.73 45.70
N SER A 18 15.05 36.72 46.58
CA SER A 18 14.58 36.65 47.98
C SER A 18 13.20 37.17 48.41
N SER A 19 12.41 36.29 49.05
CA SER A 19 11.77 36.54 50.37
C SER A 19 11.22 35.24 50.97
N SER A 20 11.74 34.86 52.15
CA SER A 20 11.04 34.07 53.18
C SER A 20 10.82 35.01 54.38
N PRO A 21 9.93 34.73 55.37
CA PRO A 21 10.35 33.80 56.43
C PRO A 21 9.26 33.14 57.34
N LEU A 22 9.76 32.27 58.24
CA LEU A 22 9.31 31.88 59.61
C LEU A 22 8.31 30.71 59.87
N LEU A 23 8.91 29.59 60.35
CA LEU A 23 8.70 28.80 61.60
C LEU A 23 7.25 28.41 62.01
N ARG A 24 6.90 27.21 62.52
CA ARG A 24 7.55 26.33 63.50
C ARG A 24 6.66 25.08 63.72
N ARG A 25 7.21 23.86 63.77
CA ARG A 25 6.97 22.87 64.85
C ARG A 25 7.86 21.64 64.68
N LEU A 26 8.76 21.44 65.64
CA LEU A 26 9.40 20.16 65.90
C LEU A 26 8.36 19.22 66.54
N SER A 27 8.37 17.93 66.17
CA SER A 27 8.15 16.85 67.14
C SER A 27 8.81 15.55 66.65
N SER A 28 9.80 15.12 67.44
CA SER A 28 10.16 13.73 67.77
C SER A 28 10.47 12.73 66.65
N GLN A 29 11.76 12.43 66.50
CA GLN A 29 12.28 11.15 66.03
C GLN A 29 12.14 10.10 67.15
N PRO A 30 11.90 8.82 66.81
CA PRO A 30 12.85 7.80 67.23
C PRO A 30 13.26 6.90 66.05
N GLN A 31 14.58 6.72 65.87
CA GLN A 31 15.12 5.58 65.15
C GLN A 31 15.02 4.35 66.06
N PRO A 32 14.75 3.16 65.48
CA PRO A 32 15.43 1.96 65.89
C PRO A 32 16.28 1.40 64.75
N ALA A 33 17.33 0.70 65.19
CA ALA A 33 18.33 0.04 64.38
C ALA A 33 17.78 -1.15 63.59
N ALA A 34 18.60 -1.56 62.62
CA ALA A 34 18.45 -2.61 61.63
C ALA A 34 17.72 -3.90 62.06
N GLU A 35 16.84 -4.40 61.19
CA GLU A 35 16.83 -5.80 60.79
C GLU A 35 16.16 -5.96 59.41
N ALA A 36 16.55 -7.04 58.73
CA ALA A 36 16.55 -7.23 57.29
C ALA A 36 15.17 -7.24 56.60
N ALA A 37 15.13 -6.63 55.41
CA ALA A 37 14.47 -7.19 54.22
C ALA A 37 14.86 -6.36 52.98
N ALA A 38 16.15 -6.35 52.64
CA ALA A 38 16.56 -6.08 51.27
C ALA A 38 16.64 -7.44 50.57
N GLU A 39 15.56 -7.93 49.99
CA GLU A 39 15.58 -9.05 49.04
C GLU A 39 14.35 -8.93 48.12
N GLY A 40 14.57 -8.61 46.84
CA GLY A 40 13.63 -8.91 45.73
C GLY A 40 13.05 -7.76 44.90
N GLY A 41 13.08 -6.50 45.36
CA GLY A 41 12.30 -5.42 44.73
C GLY A 41 12.99 -4.63 43.61
N ALA A 42 14.31 -4.41 43.71
CA ALA A 42 15.03 -3.54 42.78
C ALA A 42 15.32 -4.24 41.43
N SER A 43 15.65 -5.53 41.47
CA SER A 43 15.95 -6.31 40.25
C SER A 43 14.68 -6.63 39.45
N THR A 44 13.61 -7.08 40.09
CA THR A 44 12.38 -7.51 39.40
C THR A 44 11.73 -6.37 38.62
N GLY A 45 11.67 -5.16 39.19
CA GLY A 45 11.12 -3.99 38.52
C GLY A 45 11.94 -3.56 37.29
N GLU A 46 13.27 -3.64 37.36
CA GLU A 46 14.16 -3.35 36.24
C GLU A 46 14.08 -4.41 35.12
N TRP A 47 14.00 -5.69 35.50
CA TRP A 47 13.81 -6.79 34.55
C TRP A 47 12.46 -6.68 33.81
N VAL A 48 11.38 -6.35 34.51
CA VAL A 48 10.06 -6.11 33.89
C VAL A 48 10.11 -4.91 32.95
N ARG A 49 10.76 -3.82 33.35
CA ARG A 49 10.93 -2.64 32.47
C ARG A 49 11.76 -2.98 31.22
N ARG A 50 12.84 -3.73 31.37
CA ARG A 50 13.69 -4.18 30.24
C ARG A 50 12.93 -5.12 29.31
N ALA A 51 12.21 -6.10 29.85
CA ALA A 51 11.37 -7.01 29.07
C ALA A 51 10.28 -6.25 28.32
N GLY A 52 9.63 -5.28 28.97
CA GLY A 52 8.65 -4.39 28.35
C GLY A 52 9.25 -3.56 27.22
N ALA A 53 10.43 -2.96 27.43
CA ALA A 53 11.12 -2.18 26.41
C ALA A 53 11.54 -3.03 25.20
N LEU A 54 12.09 -4.23 25.43
CA LEU A 54 12.46 -5.17 24.37
C LEU A 54 11.23 -5.65 23.58
N SER A 55 10.11 -5.89 24.27
CA SER A 55 8.85 -6.27 23.63
C SER A 55 8.31 -5.14 22.74
N LEU A 56 8.34 -3.90 23.23
CA LEU A 56 7.92 -2.73 22.45
C LEU A 56 8.83 -2.50 21.23
N LEU A 57 10.14 -2.64 21.39
CA LEU A 57 11.11 -2.58 20.30
C LEU A 57 10.87 -3.69 19.27
N GLY A 58 10.64 -4.92 19.72
CA GLY A 58 10.34 -6.05 18.86
C GLY A 58 9.05 -5.83 18.05
N LEU A 59 7.98 -5.38 18.70
CA LEU A 59 6.71 -5.10 18.03
C LEU A 59 6.84 -3.94 17.03
N THR A 60 7.55 -2.87 17.41
CA THR A 60 7.82 -1.73 16.52
C THR A 60 8.64 -2.17 15.31
N GLY A 61 9.68 -2.99 15.54
CA GLY A 61 10.52 -3.55 14.49
C GLY A 61 9.73 -4.45 13.54
N ALA A 62 8.84 -5.29 14.06
CA ALA A 62 7.99 -6.16 13.24
C ALA A 62 7.03 -5.35 12.34
N VAL A 63 6.40 -4.30 12.87
CA VAL A 63 5.52 -3.41 12.09
C VAL A 63 6.33 -2.68 11.00
N ALA A 64 7.49 -2.14 11.36
CA ALA A 64 8.38 -1.47 10.41
C ALA A 64 8.83 -2.41 9.28
N ALA A 65 9.20 -3.66 9.61
CA ALA A 65 9.58 -4.67 8.62
C ALA A 65 8.44 -5.00 7.65
N SER A 66 7.19 -5.08 8.14
CA SER A 66 6.03 -5.28 7.28
C SER A 66 5.79 -4.11 6.33
N ALA A 67 5.96 -2.87 6.80
CA ALA A 67 5.84 -1.68 5.96
C ALA A 67 6.93 -1.63 4.88
N VAL A 68 8.16 -2.02 5.21
CA VAL A 68 9.27 -2.13 4.24
C VAL A 68 8.97 -3.20 3.20
N SER A 69 8.42 -4.35 3.61
CA SER A 69 8.00 -5.41 2.70
C SER A 69 6.94 -4.88 1.70
N ASP A 70 5.88 -4.25 2.19
CA ASP A 70 4.81 -3.73 1.32
C ASP A 70 5.31 -2.61 0.39
N LEU A 71 6.20 -1.74 0.88
CA LEU A 71 6.86 -0.73 0.06
C LEU A 71 7.72 -1.35 -1.05
N SER A 72 8.46 -2.43 -0.76
CA SER A 72 9.29 -3.11 -1.76
C SER A 72 8.45 -3.71 -2.89
N VAL A 73 7.28 -4.28 -2.56
CA VAL A 73 6.32 -4.80 -3.54
C VAL A 73 5.78 -3.67 -4.39
N PHE A 74 5.36 -2.57 -3.77
CA PHE A 74 4.88 -1.39 -4.48
C PHE A 74 5.93 -0.84 -5.45
N LEU A 75 7.17 -0.63 -5.00
CA LEU A 75 8.24 -0.08 -5.83
C LEU A 75 8.59 -1.00 -7.00
N SER A 76 8.65 -2.31 -6.77
CA SER A 76 8.96 -3.29 -7.81
C SER A 76 7.87 -3.32 -8.87
N CYS A 77 6.62 -3.55 -8.45
CA CYS A 77 5.50 -3.70 -9.38
C CYS A 77 5.17 -2.40 -10.12
N SER A 78 5.20 -1.25 -9.43
CA SER A 78 4.93 0.03 -10.08
C SER A 78 6.01 0.44 -11.07
N SER A 79 7.27 0.04 -10.86
CA SER A 79 8.33 0.29 -11.86
C SER A 79 8.06 -0.49 -13.14
N GLN A 80 7.68 -1.77 -13.01
CA GLN A 80 7.27 -2.57 -14.16
C GLN A 80 6.00 -2.04 -14.85
N ALA A 81 5.03 -1.56 -14.08
CA ALA A 81 3.80 -0.99 -14.63
C ALA A 81 4.07 0.29 -15.41
N ILE A 82 4.97 1.16 -14.92
CA ILE A 82 5.41 2.35 -15.65
C ILE A 82 6.15 1.98 -16.92
N GLU A 83 7.00 0.96 -16.89
CA GLU A 83 7.70 0.47 -18.08
C GLU A 83 6.73 -0.11 -19.13
N LYS A 84 5.74 -0.92 -18.71
CA LYS A 84 4.70 -1.39 -19.63
C LYS A 84 3.86 -0.22 -20.18
N ALA A 85 3.64 0.83 -19.38
CA ALA A 85 2.89 2.01 -19.81
C ALA A 85 3.69 2.89 -20.79
N SER A 86 5.00 3.04 -20.60
CA SER A 86 5.88 3.83 -21.48
C SER A 86 6.08 3.16 -22.85
N GLN A 87 5.89 1.85 -22.93
CA GLN A 87 5.92 1.09 -24.19
C GLN A 87 4.57 1.12 -24.94
N ASN A 88 3.48 1.55 -24.30
CA ASN A 88 2.17 1.60 -24.92
C ASN A 88 1.93 2.94 -25.64
N GLN A 89 1.85 2.90 -26.97
CA GLN A 89 1.68 4.10 -27.79
C GLN A 89 0.41 4.88 -27.45
N GLN A 90 -0.70 4.22 -27.09
CA GLN A 90 -1.94 4.94 -26.72
C GLN A 90 -1.77 5.76 -25.44
N ILE A 91 -0.92 5.32 -24.52
CA ILE A 91 -0.62 6.07 -23.29
C ILE A 91 0.37 7.19 -23.60
N VAL A 92 1.43 6.88 -24.35
CA VAL A 92 2.46 7.85 -24.74
C VAL A 92 1.86 9.00 -25.55
N ASP A 93 0.99 8.71 -26.51
CA ASP A 93 0.30 9.72 -27.32
C ASP A 93 -0.69 10.56 -26.51
N ALA A 94 -1.22 10.01 -25.42
CA ALA A 94 -2.23 10.68 -24.59
C ALA A 94 -1.63 11.59 -23.51
N ILE A 95 -0.59 11.16 -22.81
CA ILE A 95 -0.02 11.91 -21.67
C ILE A 95 1.47 12.26 -21.84
N GLY A 96 2.14 11.74 -22.87
CA GLY A 96 3.54 11.99 -23.16
C GLY A 96 4.52 11.16 -22.33
N THR A 97 5.80 11.44 -22.53
CA THR A 97 6.93 10.83 -21.81
C THR A 97 7.86 11.91 -21.25
N PRO A 98 8.50 11.71 -20.09
CA PRO A 98 8.51 10.49 -19.27
C PRO A 98 7.26 10.36 -18.39
N ILE A 99 6.80 9.12 -18.17
CA ILE A 99 5.74 8.80 -17.20
C ILE A 99 6.40 8.65 -15.83
N VAL A 100 6.08 9.56 -14.91
CA VAL A 100 6.66 9.61 -13.56
C VAL A 100 5.65 9.08 -12.55
N ARG A 101 6.13 8.24 -11.61
CA ARG A 101 5.33 7.76 -10.48
C ARG A 101 4.89 8.93 -9.60
N GLY A 102 3.62 9.00 -9.28
CA GLY A 102 3.09 9.94 -8.29
C GLY A 102 3.40 9.53 -6.84
N PRO A 103 2.89 10.28 -5.86
CA PRO A 103 3.17 10.05 -4.46
C PRO A 103 2.66 8.69 -3.96
N TRP A 104 3.49 7.96 -3.22
CA TRP A 104 3.17 6.61 -2.72
C TRP A 104 1.98 6.59 -1.77
N TYR A 105 1.76 7.66 -1.01
CA TYR A 105 0.64 7.77 -0.06
C TYR A 105 -0.73 7.90 -0.74
N SER A 106 -0.76 8.22 -2.05
CA SER A 106 -1.97 8.23 -2.87
C SER A 106 -2.19 6.91 -3.62
N ALA A 107 -1.29 5.94 -3.44
CA ALA A 107 -1.44 4.61 -4.00
C ALA A 107 -2.28 3.73 -3.06
N SER A 108 -3.04 2.81 -3.65
CA SER A 108 -3.64 1.69 -2.95
C SER A 108 -2.96 0.39 -3.37
N ILE A 109 -2.75 -0.48 -2.40
CA ILE A 109 -2.19 -1.80 -2.60
C ILE A 109 -3.06 -2.80 -1.81
N ALA A 110 -3.55 -3.81 -2.52
CA ALA A 110 -4.30 -4.91 -1.96
C ALA A 110 -3.51 -6.18 -2.24
N VAL A 111 -3.00 -6.81 -1.19
CA VAL A 111 -2.26 -8.06 -1.30
C VAL A 111 -3.15 -9.20 -0.83
N ASN A 112 -3.25 -10.25 -1.64
CA ASN A 112 -4.06 -11.41 -1.34
C ASN A 112 -3.35 -12.37 -0.37
N HIS A 113 -4.08 -13.38 0.11
CA HIS A 113 -3.59 -14.39 1.04
C HIS A 113 -2.27 -15.01 0.57
N ALA A 114 -1.34 -15.19 1.51
CA ALA A 114 0.03 -15.65 1.28
C ALA A 114 0.87 -14.81 0.28
N ARG A 115 0.44 -13.58 -0.05
CA ARG A 115 1.19 -12.62 -0.87
C ARG A 115 1.59 -13.13 -2.27
N HIS A 116 0.76 -14.01 -2.84
CA HIS A 116 0.93 -14.50 -4.21
C HIS A 116 0.32 -13.60 -5.27
N SER A 117 -0.63 -12.73 -4.91
CA SER A 117 -1.19 -11.77 -5.84
C SER A 117 -1.36 -10.40 -5.21
N VAL A 118 -1.15 -9.38 -6.02
CA VAL A 118 -1.27 -7.98 -5.64
C VAL A 118 -2.11 -7.24 -6.68
N SER A 119 -3.05 -6.45 -6.19
CA SER A 119 -3.73 -5.43 -6.98
C SER A 119 -3.22 -4.08 -6.49
N CYS A 120 -2.75 -3.24 -7.40
CA CYS A 120 -2.28 -1.91 -7.03
C CYS A 120 -2.89 -0.85 -7.94
N THR A 121 -3.12 0.32 -7.38
CA THR A 121 -3.54 1.51 -8.09
C THR A 121 -2.69 2.67 -7.63
N PHE A 122 -2.07 3.40 -8.54
CA PHE A 122 -1.22 4.54 -8.17
C PHE A 122 -1.27 5.64 -9.23
N PRO A 123 -1.13 6.91 -8.80
CA PRO A 123 -1.10 8.03 -9.72
C PRO A 123 0.21 8.07 -10.51
N VAL A 124 0.11 8.58 -11.72
CA VAL A 124 1.25 8.90 -12.60
C VAL A 124 1.07 10.30 -13.17
N SER A 125 2.19 10.93 -13.50
CA SER A 125 2.24 12.27 -14.09
C SER A 125 3.19 12.26 -15.29
N ALA A 126 2.82 12.97 -16.35
CA ALA A 126 3.62 13.11 -17.55
C ALA A 126 3.42 14.53 -18.14
N PRO A 127 4.24 14.97 -19.12
CA PRO A 127 4.24 16.36 -19.58
C PRO A 127 2.89 16.86 -20.11
N GLN A 128 2.09 15.98 -20.70
CA GLN A 128 0.82 16.34 -21.33
C GLN A 128 -0.39 15.97 -20.45
N GLY A 129 -0.22 15.36 -19.29
CA GLY A 129 -1.35 14.98 -18.46
C GLY A 129 -1.00 14.11 -17.26
N ASN A 130 -2.01 13.84 -16.45
CA ASN A 130 -1.89 12.93 -15.31
C ASN A 130 -2.67 11.65 -15.59
N GLY A 131 -2.45 10.63 -14.77
CA GLY A 131 -3.21 9.40 -14.89
C GLY A 131 -3.18 8.57 -13.63
N LEU A 132 -3.90 7.47 -13.68
CA LEU A 132 -3.95 6.46 -12.64
C LEU A 132 -3.68 5.11 -13.31
N LEU A 133 -2.59 4.46 -12.92
CA LEU A 133 -2.30 3.09 -13.35
C LEU A 133 -2.90 2.13 -12.34
N LYS A 134 -3.66 1.16 -12.83
CA LYS A 134 -4.22 0.05 -12.08
C LYS A 134 -3.66 -1.23 -12.65
N PHE A 135 -3.17 -2.13 -11.82
CA PHE A 135 -2.71 -3.42 -12.30
C PHE A 135 -2.95 -4.51 -11.28
N LYS A 136 -2.95 -5.75 -11.78
CA LYS A 136 -2.91 -6.96 -10.98
C LYS A 136 -1.68 -7.76 -11.38
N ALA A 137 -0.91 -8.17 -10.38
CA ALA A 137 0.28 -8.97 -10.58
C ALA A 137 0.25 -10.22 -9.69
N VAL A 138 0.88 -11.28 -10.17
CA VAL A 138 1.13 -12.50 -9.42
C VAL A 138 2.63 -12.67 -9.21
N ARG A 139 3.00 -13.32 -8.10
CA ARG A 139 4.38 -13.60 -7.77
C ARG A 139 4.82 -14.88 -8.48
N LEU A 140 5.88 -14.81 -9.29
CA LEU A 140 6.58 -15.97 -9.84
C LEU A 140 7.67 -16.37 -8.85
N GLY A 141 7.57 -17.60 -8.32
CA GLY A 141 8.58 -18.17 -7.43
C GLY A 141 8.00 -19.17 -6.44
N ASP A 142 8.85 -20.07 -5.96
CA ASP A 142 8.49 -21.08 -4.98
C ASP A 142 8.41 -20.50 -3.55
N ASP A 143 7.57 -21.11 -2.70
CA ASP A 143 7.34 -20.78 -1.28
C ASP A 143 8.55 -21.08 -0.36
N SER A 144 9.76 -20.73 -0.80
CA SER A 144 10.94 -20.88 0.03
C SER A 144 10.89 -19.90 1.21
N TRP A 145 11.40 -20.34 2.36
CA TRP A 145 11.48 -19.58 3.61
C TRP A 145 12.23 -18.23 3.51
N PHE A 146 13.06 -18.07 2.48
CA PHE A 146 13.84 -16.86 2.19
C PHE A 146 13.29 -16.02 1.05
N SER A 147 12.11 -16.35 0.53
CA SER A 147 11.52 -15.65 -0.61
C SER A 147 11.37 -14.15 -0.35
N PHE A 148 11.28 -13.69 0.90
CA PHE A 148 11.29 -12.26 1.26
C PHE A 148 12.60 -11.51 0.91
N MET A 149 13.74 -12.21 0.83
CA MET A 149 15.03 -11.62 0.43
C MET A 149 15.23 -11.62 -1.09
N GLN A 150 14.52 -12.51 -1.78
CA GLN A 150 14.63 -12.62 -3.23
C GLN A 150 13.76 -11.52 -3.85
N ARG A 151 14.39 -10.69 -4.70
CA ARG A 151 13.68 -9.71 -5.54
C ARG A 151 12.61 -10.50 -6.30
N SER A 152 11.37 -10.38 -5.84
CA SER A 152 10.31 -11.26 -6.30
C SER A 152 9.95 -10.86 -7.72
N ASP A 153 9.99 -11.82 -8.63
CA ASP A 153 9.57 -11.63 -10.00
C ASP A 153 8.04 -11.54 -10.00
N TRP A 154 7.53 -10.31 -10.07
CA TRP A 154 6.09 -10.07 -10.20
C TRP A 154 5.74 -10.05 -11.67
N GLU A 155 4.77 -10.86 -12.10
CA GLU A 155 4.21 -10.82 -13.45
C GLU A 155 2.89 -10.06 -13.44
N ILE A 156 2.82 -8.98 -14.23
CA ILE A 156 1.61 -8.17 -14.40
C ILE A 156 0.69 -8.86 -15.41
N LEU A 157 -0.38 -9.47 -14.90
CA LEU A 157 -1.41 -10.17 -15.69
C LEU A 157 -2.38 -9.23 -16.37
N LEU A 158 -2.73 -8.12 -15.70
CA LEU A 158 -3.65 -7.12 -16.24
C LEU A 158 -3.19 -5.74 -15.81
N MET A 159 -3.27 -4.79 -16.73
CA MET A 159 -3.01 -3.39 -16.44
C MET A 159 -4.01 -2.50 -17.18
N ASP A 160 -4.59 -1.56 -16.46
CA ASP A 160 -5.46 -0.52 -16.97
C ASP A 160 -4.85 0.84 -16.63
N ALA A 161 -4.95 1.77 -17.56
CA ALA A 161 -4.59 3.17 -17.37
C ALA A 161 -5.84 4.04 -17.50
N ILE A 162 -6.05 4.93 -16.53
CA ILE A 162 -7.07 5.97 -16.57
C ILE A 162 -6.33 7.29 -16.69
N LEU A 163 -6.35 7.89 -17.87
CA LEU A 163 -5.57 9.08 -18.22
C LEU A 163 -6.48 10.31 -18.20
N ASP A 164 -5.98 11.40 -17.64
CA ASP A 164 -6.60 12.70 -17.66
C ASP A 164 -5.80 13.63 -18.56
N VAL A 165 -6.35 13.90 -19.74
CA VAL A 165 -5.69 14.68 -20.79
C VAL A 165 -6.37 16.04 -20.93
N PRO A 166 -5.63 17.16 -20.86
CA PRO A 166 -6.15 18.47 -21.17
C PRO A 166 -6.44 18.57 -22.68
N THR A 167 -7.63 19.03 -23.01
CA THR A 167 -8.07 19.33 -24.39
C THR A 167 -7.84 20.80 -24.67
N ASP A 168 -7.67 21.17 -25.95
CA ASP A 168 -7.44 22.56 -26.41
C ASP A 168 -8.48 23.56 -25.83
N ASP A 169 -9.73 23.13 -25.69
CA ASP A 169 -10.84 23.91 -25.09
C ASP A 169 -10.71 24.16 -23.57
N GLY A 170 -9.59 23.78 -22.95
CA GLY A 170 -9.37 23.83 -21.49
C GLY A 170 -10.15 22.78 -20.70
N LYS A 171 -10.86 21.87 -21.37
CA LYS A 171 -11.59 20.76 -20.74
C LYS A 171 -10.71 19.54 -20.55
N HIS A 172 -10.95 18.80 -19.50
CA HIS A 172 -10.26 17.54 -19.19
C HIS A 172 -11.04 16.37 -19.79
N ARG A 173 -10.36 15.50 -20.55
CA ARG A 173 -10.93 14.25 -21.08
C ARG A 173 -10.31 13.05 -20.38
N THR A 174 -11.16 12.16 -19.90
CA THR A 174 -10.69 10.89 -19.33
C THR A 174 -10.62 9.82 -20.42
N ILE A 175 -9.44 9.25 -20.63
CA ILE A 175 -9.21 8.13 -21.55
C ILE A 175 -8.93 6.88 -20.73
N ARG A 176 -9.49 5.73 -21.12
CA ARG A 176 -9.19 4.44 -20.49
C ARG A 176 -8.48 3.55 -21.49
N VAL A 177 -7.32 3.02 -21.11
CA VAL A 177 -6.52 2.12 -21.93
C VAL A 177 -6.32 0.83 -21.15
N THR A 178 -6.78 -0.29 -21.69
CA THR A 178 -6.46 -1.62 -21.16
C THR A 178 -5.26 -2.17 -21.89
N ILE A 179 -4.21 -2.51 -21.15
CA ILE A 179 -2.98 -3.07 -21.67
C ILE A 179 -3.07 -4.60 -21.50
N PRO A 180 -3.26 -5.35 -22.60
CA PRO A 180 -3.31 -6.80 -22.54
C PRO A 180 -1.95 -7.37 -22.13
N ASP A 181 -1.97 -8.56 -21.56
CA ASP A 181 -0.75 -9.29 -21.26
C ASP A 181 -0.10 -9.76 -22.57
N ASN A 182 1.13 -9.34 -22.85
CA ASN A 182 1.87 -9.77 -24.04
C ASN A 182 2.32 -11.25 -23.94
N THR A 183 2.13 -11.91 -22.79
CA THR A 183 2.35 -13.35 -22.60
C THR A 183 1.11 -14.18 -22.96
N ALA A 184 -0.06 -13.55 -23.16
CA ALA A 184 -1.23 -14.26 -23.65
C ALA A 184 -1.02 -14.64 -25.13
N PRO A 185 -1.25 -15.92 -25.53
CA PRO A 185 -1.28 -16.26 -26.94
C PRO A 185 -2.28 -15.34 -27.66
N PRO A 186 -1.99 -14.93 -28.91
CA PRO A 186 -2.85 -14.01 -29.64
C PRO A 186 -4.29 -14.53 -29.61
N PRO A 187 -5.29 -13.65 -29.45
CA PRO A 187 -6.68 -14.07 -29.42
C PRO A 187 -6.95 -14.86 -30.69
N ILE A 188 -7.19 -16.17 -30.52
CA ILE A 188 -7.68 -17.00 -31.60
C ILE A 188 -9.01 -16.36 -32.01
N ASP A 189 -9.08 -15.87 -33.25
CA ASP A 189 -10.31 -15.34 -33.83
C ASP A 189 -11.42 -16.40 -33.70
N CYS A 190 -12.23 -16.30 -32.65
CA CYS A 190 -13.39 -17.14 -32.41
C CYS A 190 -14.53 -16.75 -33.37
N LYS A 191 -14.27 -16.86 -34.68
CA LYS A 191 -15.32 -16.85 -35.71
C LYS A 191 -16.01 -18.21 -35.86
N ALA A 192 -15.66 -19.21 -35.06
CA ALA A 192 -16.21 -20.57 -35.17
C ALA A 192 -17.38 -20.88 -34.21
N CYS A 193 -17.81 -19.97 -33.33
CA CYS A 193 -18.95 -20.22 -32.43
C CYS A 193 -20.31 -19.84 -33.03
N LYS A 194 -20.54 -20.12 -34.32
CA LYS A 194 -21.83 -19.89 -34.97
C LYS A 194 -22.38 -21.18 -35.57
N SER A 195 -22.79 -22.10 -34.68
CA SER A 195 -23.88 -23.05 -34.93
C SER A 195 -24.05 -23.96 -33.72
N GLN A 196 -24.75 -23.49 -32.69
CA GLN A 196 -25.43 -24.42 -31.79
C GLN A 196 -26.86 -24.57 -32.34
N PRO A 197 -27.26 -25.73 -32.88
CA PRO A 197 -28.65 -25.95 -33.21
C PRO A 197 -29.47 -25.97 -31.92
N THR A 198 -30.44 -25.07 -31.83
CA THR A 198 -31.51 -25.06 -30.83
C THR A 198 -32.16 -26.44 -30.76
N PRO A 199 -32.25 -27.09 -29.59
CA PRO A 199 -33.09 -28.28 -29.46
C PRO A 199 -34.55 -27.88 -29.65
N THR A 200 -35.17 -28.44 -30.68
CA THR A 200 -36.59 -28.29 -31.00
C THR A 200 -37.44 -28.74 -29.80
N PRO A 201 -38.42 -27.94 -29.34
CA PRO A 201 -39.37 -28.40 -28.33
C PRO A 201 -40.36 -29.40 -28.98
N PRO A 202 -40.70 -30.52 -28.32
CA PRO A 202 -41.67 -31.46 -28.87
C PRO A 202 -43.05 -30.80 -28.98
N SER A 203 -43.62 -30.85 -30.19
CA SER A 203 -44.99 -30.39 -30.47
C SER A 203 -46.02 -31.40 -29.91
N PRO A 204 -47.21 -30.94 -29.46
CA PRO A 204 -48.15 -31.78 -28.74
C PRO A 204 -48.98 -32.66 -29.70
N SER A 205 -48.98 -33.97 -29.45
CA SER A 205 -49.91 -34.90 -30.11
C SER A 205 -51.31 -34.78 -29.52
N SER A 206 -52.25 -34.30 -30.34
CA SER A 206 -53.71 -34.29 -30.13
C SER A 206 -54.34 -35.67 -30.51
N PRO A 207 -55.65 -35.95 -30.24
CA PRO A 207 -56.06 -37.11 -29.44
C PRO A 207 -56.83 -38.24 -30.18
N SER A 208 -57.04 -39.35 -29.43
CA SER A 208 -58.15 -40.36 -29.53
C SER A 208 -58.07 -41.46 -30.62
N PRO A 209 -58.79 -42.61 -30.48
CA PRO A 209 -59.82 -42.96 -29.48
C PRO A 209 -59.67 -44.31 -28.75
N ALA A 210 -60.49 -44.45 -27.71
CA ALA A 210 -60.75 -45.65 -26.91
C ALA A 210 -61.06 -46.91 -27.73
N GLN A 211 -60.72 -48.10 -27.20
CA GLN A 211 -61.55 -49.32 -27.25
C GLN A 211 -61.26 -50.32 -26.12
N LYS A 212 -62.32 -50.56 -25.33
CA LYS A 212 -62.79 -51.78 -24.64
C LYS A 212 -61.78 -52.88 -24.22
N LYS A 213 -61.80 -53.21 -22.92
CA LYS A 213 -62.47 -54.42 -22.45
C LYS A 213 -62.97 -54.26 -21.01
#